data_AF-A0A969WPU7-F1
#
_entry.id   AF-A0A969WPU7-F1
#
_cell.length_a   1.000
_cell.length_b   1.000
_cell.length_c   1.000
_cell.angle_alpha   90.00
_cell.angle_beta   90.00
_cell.angle_gamma   90.00
#
_symmetry.space_group_name_H-M   'P 1'
#
loop_
_entity.id
_entity.type
_entity.pdbx_description
1 polymer ?
#
loop_
_entity_poly.entity_id
_entity_poly.type
_entity_poly.pdbx_seq_one_letter_code
_entity_poly.pdbx_strand_id
1 'polypeptide(L)'
;MSKTNKKPKIKLQIIKEDLGYTAVDQWKNRSIVTCGDSWEELQEMIIEMLNLSFEDLGFIYTIDEIKFEYDLASFFDFYKVINAKALSERIGMNQSLLSQYITGIKKPSAKQTKRILQGVQQIGKELSEIRFLL
;
A
#
# COMPACT_ATOMS: atom_id res chain seq x y z
N MET A 1 -37.81 -11.96 1.49
CA MET A 1 -36.85 -11.36 2.43
C MET A 1 -35.46 -11.51 1.84
N SER A 2 -34.89 -10.44 1.26
CA SER A 2 -33.55 -10.48 0.69
C SER A 2 -32.54 -10.66 1.83
N LYS A 3 -31.60 -11.60 1.67
CA LYS A 3 -30.43 -11.68 2.56
C LYS A 3 -29.70 -10.35 2.41
N THR A 4 -29.68 -9.53 3.45
CA THR A 4 -28.88 -8.31 3.49
C THR A 4 -27.43 -8.74 3.31
N ASN A 5 -26.85 -8.43 2.15
CA ASN A 5 -25.44 -8.69 1.92
C ASN A 5 -24.65 -7.89 2.96
N LYS A 6 -23.68 -8.52 3.61
CA LYS A 6 -22.76 -7.82 4.50
C LYS A 6 -21.83 -6.95 3.65
N LYS A 7 -21.63 -5.68 4.03
CA LYS A 7 -20.71 -4.77 3.36
C LYS A 7 -19.30 -5.39 3.27
N PRO A 8 -18.73 -5.52 2.07
CA PRO A 8 -17.38 -6.05 1.88
C PRO A 8 -16.32 -5.20 2.58
N LYS A 9 -15.32 -5.86 3.18
CA LYS A 9 -14.11 -5.19 3.65
C LYS A 9 -13.13 -5.10 2.48
N ILE A 10 -12.73 -3.89 2.14
CA ILE A 10 -11.84 -3.63 1.00
C ILE A 10 -10.40 -3.53 1.48
N LYS A 11 -9.49 -4.18 0.76
CA LYS A 11 -8.05 -4.08 1.00
C LYS A 11 -7.33 -3.94 -0.34
N LEU A 12 -6.93 -2.73 -0.68
CA LEU A 12 -6.27 -2.43 -1.93
C LEU A 12 -4.76 -2.65 -1.82
N GLN A 13 -4.18 -3.31 -2.81
CA GLN A 13 -2.75 -3.31 -3.04
C GLN A 13 -2.37 -2.01 -3.76
N ILE A 14 -1.39 -1.30 -3.22
CA ILE A 14 -0.88 -0.05 -3.80
C ILE A 14 0.44 -0.34 -4.51
N ILE A 15 0.47 -0.10 -5.81
CA ILE A 15 1.63 -0.21 -6.67
C ILE A 15 2.16 1.21 -6.88
N LYS A 16 3.44 1.46 -6.56
CA LYS A 16 4.09 2.74 -6.84
C LYS A 16 4.70 2.70 -8.24
N GLU A 17 4.36 3.68 -9.06
CA GLU A 17 4.89 3.83 -10.41
C GLU A 17 5.77 5.09 -10.51
N ASP A 18 6.50 5.26 -11.62
CA ASP A 18 7.35 6.44 -11.84
C ASP A 18 6.55 7.74 -11.74
N LEU A 19 5.32 7.73 -12.25
CA LEU A 19 4.42 8.89 -12.34
C LEU A 19 3.10 8.67 -11.58
N GLY A 20 3.17 8.13 -10.37
CA GLY A 20 1.99 8.06 -9.49
C GLY A 20 1.80 6.71 -8.83
N TYR A 21 0.55 6.28 -8.77
CA TYR A 21 0.11 5.11 -8.02
C TYR A 21 -1.00 4.37 -8.76
N THR A 22 -1.00 3.06 -8.62
CA THR A 22 -2.12 2.20 -9.01
C THR A 22 -2.64 1.48 -7.77
N ALA A 23 -3.96 1.46 -7.57
CA ALA A 23 -4.63 0.72 -6.52
C ALA A 23 -5.44 -0.43 -7.13
N VAL A 24 -5.19 -1.66 -6.68
CA VAL A 24 -5.83 -2.86 -7.23
C VAL A 24 -6.40 -3.78 -6.14
N ASP A 25 -7.56 -4.37 -6.43
CA ASP A 25 -8.16 -5.50 -5.70
C ASP A 25 -9.13 -6.25 -6.62
N GLN A 26 -9.58 -7.42 -6.20
CA GLN A 26 -10.63 -8.17 -6.88
C GLN A 26 -11.64 -8.66 -5.85
N TRP A 27 -12.90 -8.28 -6.06
CA TRP A 27 -14.01 -8.77 -5.24
C TRP A 27 -15.00 -9.57 -6.07
N LYS A 28 -14.99 -10.90 -5.89
CA LYS A 28 -15.77 -11.84 -6.71
C LYS A 28 -15.49 -11.62 -8.21
N ASN A 29 -16.49 -11.18 -8.96
CA ASN A 29 -16.43 -10.87 -10.39
C ASN A 29 -16.21 -9.38 -10.68
N ARG A 30 -15.94 -8.54 -9.67
CA ARG A 30 -15.63 -7.12 -9.82
C ARG A 30 -14.13 -6.91 -9.79
N SER A 31 -13.61 -6.33 -10.86
CA SER A 31 -12.26 -5.78 -10.88
C SER A 31 -12.30 -4.39 -10.24
N ILE A 32 -11.43 -4.14 -9.27
CA ILE A 32 -11.31 -2.87 -8.57
C ILE A 32 -9.92 -2.36 -8.91
N VAL A 33 -9.80 -1.51 -9.92
CA VAL A 33 -8.52 -0.95 -10.38
C VAL A 33 -8.71 0.52 -10.67
N THR A 34 -7.84 1.35 -10.10
CA THR A 34 -7.76 2.79 -10.41
C THR A 34 -6.34 3.30 -10.21
N CYS A 35 -6.04 4.49 -10.72
CA CYS A 35 -4.74 5.15 -10.58
C CYS A 35 -4.89 6.63 -10.25
N GLY A 36 -3.80 7.26 -9.84
CA GLY A 36 -3.70 8.70 -9.61
C GLY A 36 -2.23 9.14 -9.55
N ASP A 37 -1.95 10.38 -9.94
CA ASP A 37 -0.59 10.91 -10.04
C ASP A 37 -0.03 11.28 -8.65
N SER A 38 -0.93 11.61 -7.71
CA SER A 38 -0.62 11.89 -6.31
C SER A 38 -1.35 10.94 -5.36
N TRP A 39 -0.94 10.91 -4.08
CA TRP A 39 -1.65 10.12 -3.07
C TRP A 39 -3.07 10.65 -2.87
N GLU A 40 -3.22 11.98 -2.83
CA GLU A 40 -4.49 12.66 -2.66
C GLU A 40 -5.46 12.33 -3.81
N GLU A 41 -5.00 12.45 -5.06
CA GLU A 41 -5.79 12.08 -6.24
C GLU A 41 -6.15 10.59 -6.24
N LEU A 42 -5.20 9.71 -5.89
CA LEU A 42 -5.48 8.28 -5.78
C LEU A 42 -6.61 8.02 -4.78
N GLN A 43 -6.65 8.71 -3.65
CA GLN A 43 -7.71 8.56 -2.65
C GLN A 43 -9.09 8.98 -3.20
N GLU A 44 -9.15 10.08 -3.96
CA GLU A 44 -10.38 10.53 -4.62
C GLU A 44 -10.87 9.50 -5.64
N MET A 45 -9.96 9.03 -6.51
CA MET A 45 -10.25 8.03 -7.53
C MET A 45 -10.69 6.69 -6.93
N ILE A 46 -10.13 6.31 -5.78
CA ILE A 46 -10.52 5.11 -5.04
C ILE A 46 -11.97 5.20 -4.53
N ILE A 47 -12.36 6.34 -3.95
CA ILE A 47 -13.71 6.55 -3.44
C ILE A 47 -14.71 6.47 -4.59
N GLU A 48 -14.45 7.17 -5.69
CA GLU A 48 -15.30 7.17 -6.87
C GLU A 48 -15.47 5.76 -7.43
N MET A 49 -14.35 5.08 -7.71
CA MET A 49 -14.35 3.71 -8.23
C MET A 49 -15.13 2.76 -7.33
N LEU A 50 -14.93 2.79 -6.01
CA LEU A 50 -15.63 1.88 -5.10
C LEU A 50 -17.13 2.20 -5.01
N ASN A 51 -17.51 3.47 -4.93
CA ASN A 51 -18.91 3.84 -4.85
C ASN A 51 -19.67 3.48 -6.12
N LEU A 52 -19.06 3.67 -7.29
CA LEU A 52 -19.60 3.18 -8.56
C LEU A 52 -19.66 1.65 -8.60
N SER A 53 -18.58 0.99 -8.17
CA SER A 53 -18.45 -0.47 -8.20
C SER A 53 -19.33 -1.20 -7.20
N PHE A 54 -19.99 -0.52 -6.27
CA PHE A 54 -20.85 -1.15 -5.25
C PHE A 54 -22.25 -0.53 -5.15
N GLU A 55 -22.60 0.36 -6.08
CA GLU A 55 -23.87 1.08 -6.11
C GLU A 55 -25.08 0.13 -6.15
N ASP A 56 -25.04 -0.91 -6.98
CA ASP A 56 -26.12 -1.91 -7.11
C ASP A 56 -26.35 -2.75 -5.85
N LEU A 57 -25.35 -2.80 -4.96
CA LEU A 57 -25.44 -3.47 -3.66
C LEU A 57 -25.83 -2.50 -2.54
N GLY A 58 -25.99 -1.20 -2.84
CA GLY A 58 -26.37 -0.16 -1.89
C GLY A 58 -25.28 0.15 -0.86
N PHE A 59 -23.99 -0.08 -1.18
CA PHE A 59 -22.89 0.28 -0.29
C PHE A 59 -22.20 1.56 -0.74
N ILE A 60 -21.94 2.44 0.23
CA ILE A 60 -21.13 3.64 0.07
C ILE A 60 -19.91 3.49 0.95
N TYR A 61 -18.73 3.75 0.40
CA TYR A 61 -17.43 3.69 1.05
C TYR A 61 -16.87 5.09 1.32
N THR A 62 -16.23 5.24 2.48
CA THR A 62 -15.33 6.37 2.78
C THR A 62 -13.89 5.88 2.86
N ILE A 63 -12.92 6.79 2.69
CA ILE A 63 -11.50 6.42 2.67
C ILE A 63 -11.03 5.66 3.93
N ASP A 64 -11.55 6.02 5.10
CA ASP A 64 -11.19 5.41 6.39
C ASP A 64 -11.60 3.94 6.53
N GLU A 65 -12.49 3.46 5.67
CA GLU A 65 -12.93 2.06 5.65
C GLU A 65 -11.99 1.16 4.84
N ILE A 66 -11.06 1.76 4.10
CA ILE A 66 -10.23 1.09 3.11
C ILE A 66 -8.87 0.80 3.71
N LYS A 67 -8.41 -0.44 3.57
CA LYS A 67 -7.07 -0.81 3.98
C LYS A 67 -6.13 -0.77 2.79
N PHE A 68 -5.01 -0.08 2.95
CA PHE A 68 -3.95 -0.04 1.95
C PHE A 68 -2.81 -0.98 2.34
N GLU A 69 -2.31 -1.74 1.38
CA GLU A 69 -1.04 -2.48 1.51
C GLU A 69 -0.16 -2.16 0.31
N TYR A 70 1.00 -1.56 0.56
CA TYR A 70 1.98 -1.34 -0.50
C TYR A 70 2.54 -2.66 -1.01
N ASP A 71 2.61 -2.76 -2.33
CA ASP A 71 3.45 -3.74 -2.99
C ASP A 71 4.92 -3.38 -2.76
N LEU A 72 5.65 -4.27 -2.06
CA LEU A 72 7.03 -3.99 -1.71
C LEU A 72 7.95 -3.94 -2.93
N ALA A 73 7.66 -4.69 -3.99
CA ALA A 73 8.53 -4.70 -5.16
C ALA A 73 8.54 -3.32 -5.83
N SER A 74 7.35 -2.80 -6.15
CA SER A 74 7.18 -1.46 -6.71
C SER A 74 7.66 -0.35 -5.77
N PHE A 75 7.45 -0.50 -4.46
CA PHE A 75 7.92 0.46 -3.47
C PHE A 75 9.45 0.60 -3.48
N PHE A 76 10.18 -0.51 -3.43
CA PHE A 76 11.65 -0.48 -3.41
C PHE A 76 12.24 -0.17 -4.79
N ASP A 77 11.54 -0.50 -5.88
CA ASP A 77 11.96 -0.07 -7.22
C ASP A 77 11.81 1.45 -7.39
N PHE A 78 10.74 2.07 -6.89
CA PHE A 78 10.61 3.52 -6.93
C PHE A 78 11.60 4.22 -5.97
N TYR A 79 11.63 3.80 -4.70
CA TYR A 79 12.50 4.40 -3.67
C TYR A 79 13.89 3.76 -3.64
N LYS A 80 14.62 3.79 -4.76
CA LYS A 80 15.98 3.19 -4.90
C LYS A 80 17.00 3.72 -3.89
N VAL A 81 16.74 4.89 -3.31
CA VAL A 81 17.55 5.49 -2.23
C VAL A 81 17.53 4.67 -0.94
N ILE A 82 16.55 3.80 -0.73
CA ILE A 82 16.43 2.98 0.47
C ILE A 82 17.33 1.75 0.34
N ASN A 83 18.40 1.72 1.14
CA ASN A 83 19.28 0.57 1.21
C ASN A 83 18.61 -0.60 1.96
N ALA A 84 18.21 -1.64 1.23
CA ALA A 84 17.55 -2.82 1.79
C ALA A 84 18.40 -3.54 2.86
N LYS A 85 19.73 -3.58 2.71
CA LYS A 85 20.62 -4.19 3.70
C LYS A 85 20.54 -3.43 5.02
N ALA A 86 20.78 -2.12 4.99
CA ALA A 86 20.73 -1.27 6.17
C ALA A 86 19.35 -1.28 6.85
N LEU A 87 18.27 -1.28 6.05
CA LEU A 87 16.92 -1.42 6.58
C LEU A 87 16.72 -2.76 7.28
N SER A 88 17.19 -3.86 6.68
CA SER A 88 17.06 -5.21 7.28
C SER A 88 17.76 -5.30 8.62
N GLU A 89 18.96 -4.72 8.75
CA GLU A 89 19.73 -4.64 10.00
C GLU A 89 18.97 -3.80 11.04
N ARG A 90 18.53 -2.60 10.67
CA ARG A 90 17.73 -1.71 11.54
C ARG A 90 16.50 -2.41 12.11
N ILE A 91 15.72 -3.07 11.26
CA ILE A 91 14.48 -3.69 11.71
C ILE A 91 14.71 -5.06 12.35
N GLY A 92 15.92 -5.63 12.30
CA GLY A 92 16.25 -6.98 12.77
C GLY A 92 15.67 -8.10 11.91
N MET A 93 15.53 -7.88 10.60
CA MET A 93 15.04 -8.85 9.63
C MET A 93 16.23 -9.51 8.91
N ASN A 94 16.10 -10.80 8.60
CA ASN A 94 17.08 -11.47 7.76
C ASN A 94 17.15 -10.79 6.37
N GLN A 95 18.36 -10.40 5.94
CA GLN A 95 18.56 -9.68 4.68
C GLN A 95 18.08 -10.47 3.46
N SER A 96 18.32 -11.79 3.41
CA SER A 96 17.84 -12.65 2.32
C SER A 96 16.32 -12.72 2.29
N LEU A 97 15.68 -12.77 3.46
CA LEU A 97 14.22 -12.72 3.54
C LEU A 97 13.64 -11.40 3.01
N LEU A 98 14.23 -10.25 3.39
CA LEU A 98 13.80 -8.96 2.86
C LEU A 98 14.02 -8.88 1.34
N SER A 99 15.15 -9.36 0.84
CA SER A 99 15.44 -9.42 -0.59
C SER A 99 14.40 -10.28 -1.34
N GLN A 100 14.01 -11.42 -0.78
CA GLN A 100 12.94 -12.27 -1.34
C GLN A 100 11.57 -11.56 -1.36
N TYR A 101 11.30 -10.66 -0.41
CA TYR A 101 10.08 -9.85 -0.42
C TYR A 101 10.14 -8.76 -1.49
N ILE A 102 11.27 -8.06 -1.62
CA ILE A 102 11.48 -6.99 -2.60
C ILE A 102 11.43 -7.53 -4.03
N THR A 103 11.98 -8.73 -4.26
CA THR A 103 11.97 -9.40 -5.58
C THR A 103 10.66 -10.12 -5.88
N GLY A 104 9.68 -10.10 -4.97
CA GLY A 104 8.40 -10.80 -5.14
C GLY A 104 8.46 -12.33 -5.03
N ILE A 105 9.63 -12.91 -4.75
CA ILE A 105 9.80 -14.37 -4.56
C ILE A 105 8.96 -14.88 -3.39
N LYS A 106 8.85 -14.09 -2.31
CA LYS A 106 7.98 -14.39 -1.17
C LYS A 106 7.01 -13.25 -0.91
N LYS A 107 5.82 -13.62 -0.46
CA LYS A 107 4.83 -12.65 0.05
C LYS A 107 5.00 -12.46 1.55
N PRO A 108 5.26 -11.24 2.05
CA PRO A 108 5.30 -10.97 3.48
C PRO A 108 3.92 -11.15 4.12
N SER A 109 3.88 -11.46 5.40
CA SER A 109 2.65 -11.33 6.18
C SER A 109 2.38 -9.87 6.51
N ALA A 110 1.13 -9.52 6.84
CA ALA A 110 0.78 -8.14 7.24
C ALA A 110 1.66 -7.62 8.40
N LYS A 111 2.09 -8.50 9.31
CA LYS A 111 3.03 -8.16 10.39
C LYS A 111 4.42 -7.78 9.85
N GLN A 112 4.93 -8.52 8.87
CA GLN A 112 6.23 -8.21 8.25
C GLN A 112 6.14 -6.96 7.38
N THR A 113 5.08 -6.79 6.57
CA THR A 113 4.86 -5.56 5.79
C THR A 113 4.83 -4.33 6.71
N LYS A 114 4.09 -4.42 7.83
CA LYS A 114 4.05 -3.34 8.83
C LYS A 114 5.43 -3.05 9.43
N ARG A 115 6.20 -4.08 9.78
CA ARG A 115 7.56 -3.92 10.31
C ARG A 115 8.48 -3.19 9.33
N ILE A 116 8.41 -3.55 8.04
CA ILE A 116 9.18 -2.90 6.97
C ILE A 116 8.77 -1.44 6.84
N LEU A 117 7.46 -1.16 6.74
CA LEU A 117 6.93 0.19 6.62
C LEU A 117 7.31 1.08 7.82
N GLN A 118 7.21 0.55 9.04
CA GLN A 118 7.63 1.27 10.25
C GLN A 118 9.13 1.61 10.23
N GLY A 119 9.98 0.69 9.78
CA GLY A 119 11.40 0.94 9.62
C GLY A 119 11.69 2.07 8.64
N VAL A 120 10.98 2.09 7.50
CA VAL A 120 11.11 3.18 6.50
C VAL A 120 10.58 4.51 7.03
N GLN A 121 9.42 4.52 7.68
CA GLN A 121 8.85 5.73 8.29
C GLN A 121 9.78 6.32 9.35
N GLN A 122 10.45 5.46 10.13
CA GLN A 122 11.44 5.92 11.11
C GLN A 122 12.65 6.57 10.43
N ILE A 123 13.15 6.02 9.31
CA ILE A 123 14.22 6.65 8.53
C ILE A 123 13.74 8.02 8.02
N GLY A 124 12.54 8.08 7.44
CA GLY A 124 11.96 9.34 6.94
C GLY A 124 11.83 10.41 8.01
N LYS A 125 11.36 10.04 9.21
CA LYS A 125 11.27 10.94 10.36
C LYS A 125 12.64 11.45 10.81
N GLU A 126 13.63 10.56 10.92
CA GLU A 126 14.98 10.97 11.30
C GLU A 126 15.56 11.95 10.28
N LEU A 127 15.37 11.70 8.99
CA LEU A 127 15.82 12.59 7.92
C LEU A 127 15.12 13.96 7.95
N SER A 128 13.82 14.00 8.25
CA SER A 128 13.07 15.28 8.33
C SER A 128 13.40 16.10 9.57
N GLU A 129 13.93 15.49 10.62
CA GLU A 129 14.36 16.15 11.85
C GLU A 129 15.81 16.68 11.79
N ILE A 130 16.57 16.35 10.73
CA ILE A 130 17.96 16.82 10.56
C ILE A 130 17.99 18.35 10.51
N ARG A 131 18.84 18.93 11.35
CA ARG A 131 19.20 20.35 11.30
C ARG A 131 20.70 20.45 11.07
N PHE A 132 21.08 21.01 9.94
CA PHE A 132 22.46 21.42 9.72
C PHE A 132 22.67 22.76 10.42
N LEU A 133 23.75 22.90 11.19
CA LEU A 133 24.28 24.21 11.53
C LEU A 133 24.91 24.75 10.24
N LEU A 134 24.10 25.46 9.45
CA LEU A 134 24.55 26.23 8.30
C LEU A 134 25.05 27.59 8.77
#